data_AF-D2RHK0-F1
#
_entry.id   AF-D2RHK0-F1
#
_cell.length_a   1.000
_cell.length_b   1.000
_cell.length_c   1.000
_cell.angle_alpha   90.00
_cell.angle_beta   90.00
_cell.angle_gamma   90.00
#
_symmetry.space_group_name_H-M   'P 1'
#
loop_
_entity.id
_entity.type
_entity.pdbx_description
1 polymer ?
#
loop_
_entity_poly.entity_id
_entity_poly.type
_entity_poly.pdbx_seq_one_letter_code
_entity_poly.pdbx_strand_id
1 'polypeptide(L)'
;MFLVDKITGKAVFDTPTERARQKAEEVLLAKGYLKDEIFVDYVFDVELPEGVAKAIADLLVQVDGRNAIVVMCAPPTALVPYERMALACARVLGATYAVALNIDEATVMKAKDGAIVCKDLECIPERNKFKFDDYILPEEKLEKEKRILITYLNILHCVGCRIERKD
;
A
#
# COMPACT_ATOMS: atom_id res chain seq x y z
N MET A 1 2.46 -11.40 22.22
CA MET A 1 1.84 -12.58 21.57
C MET A 1 2.26 -12.59 20.11
N PHE A 2 2.30 -13.75 19.45
CA PHE A 2 2.66 -13.86 18.01
C PHE A 2 1.48 -14.47 17.26
N LEU A 3 1.37 -14.15 15.97
CA LEU A 3 0.46 -14.80 15.03
C LEU A 3 1.23 -15.29 13.79
N VAL A 4 0.63 -16.16 13.00
CA VAL A 4 1.22 -16.66 11.75
C VAL A 4 0.63 -15.89 10.58
N ASP A 5 1.51 -15.24 9.82
CA ASP A 5 1.16 -14.47 8.63
C ASP A 5 0.63 -15.38 7.52
N LYS A 6 -0.55 -15.06 6.95
CA LYS A 6 -1.27 -15.99 6.07
C LYS A 6 -0.66 -16.11 4.69
N ILE A 7 0.04 -15.09 4.24
CA ILE A 7 0.71 -15.08 2.94
C ILE A 7 2.09 -15.73 3.05
N THR A 8 2.94 -15.28 3.99
CA THR A 8 4.34 -15.70 4.12
C THR A 8 4.54 -16.94 5.00
N GLY A 9 3.59 -17.27 5.88
CA GLY A 9 3.70 -18.36 6.84
C GLY A 9 4.66 -18.10 8.01
N LYS A 10 5.16 -16.88 8.17
CA LYS A 10 6.11 -16.52 9.24
C LYS A 10 5.39 -16.15 10.53
N ALA A 11 6.05 -16.37 11.67
CA ALA A 11 5.59 -15.84 12.95
C ALA A 11 5.89 -14.34 13.04
N VAL A 12 4.87 -13.53 13.32
CA VAL A 12 4.94 -12.06 13.40
C VAL A 12 4.33 -11.57 14.70
N PHE A 13 4.75 -10.40 15.16
CA PHE A 13 4.24 -9.82 16.41
C PHE A 13 2.76 -9.48 16.27
N ASP A 14 1.97 -9.93 17.23
CA ASP A 14 0.55 -9.60 17.29
C ASP A 14 0.36 -8.14 17.74
N THR A 15 0.17 -7.25 16.76
CA THR A 15 -0.07 -5.82 16.94
C THR A 15 -1.38 -5.42 16.25
N PRO A 16 -2.00 -4.28 16.61
CA PRO A 16 -3.20 -3.82 15.90
C PRO A 16 -3.00 -3.62 14.39
N THR A 17 -1.83 -3.08 13.99
CA THR A 17 -1.46 -2.92 12.58
C THR A 17 -1.32 -4.27 11.88
N GLU A 18 -0.68 -5.24 12.54
CA GLU A 18 -0.57 -6.60 12.01
C GLU A 18 -1.94 -7.27 11.84
N ARG A 19 -2.84 -7.14 12.83
CA ARG A 19 -4.21 -7.66 12.72
C ARG A 19 -4.98 -7.03 11.55
N ALA A 20 -4.77 -5.73 11.31
CA ALA A 20 -5.34 -5.06 10.15
C ALA A 20 -4.79 -5.66 8.85
N ARG A 21 -3.48 -5.85 8.74
CA ARG A 21 -2.85 -6.51 7.57
C ARG A 21 -3.41 -7.91 7.34
N GLN A 22 -3.50 -8.74 8.39
CA GLN A 22 -4.09 -10.08 8.32
C GLN A 22 -5.55 -10.06 7.85
N LYS A 23 -6.35 -9.07 8.27
CA LYS A 23 -7.73 -8.88 7.78
C LYS A 23 -7.76 -8.57 6.28
N ALA A 24 -6.86 -7.73 5.78
CA ALA A 24 -6.73 -7.47 4.35
C ALA A 24 -6.30 -8.73 3.57
N GLU A 25 -5.32 -9.48 4.08
CA GLU A 25 -4.89 -10.76 3.48
C GLU A 25 -6.06 -11.75 3.36
N GLU A 26 -6.85 -11.91 4.43
CA GLU A 26 -8.03 -12.78 4.43
C GLU A 26 -9.06 -12.37 3.37
N VAL A 27 -9.39 -11.08 3.29
CA VAL A 27 -10.35 -10.57 2.32
C VAL A 27 -9.85 -10.77 0.88
N LEU A 28 -8.56 -10.50 0.63
CA LEU A 28 -7.95 -10.72 -0.70
C LEU A 28 -8.00 -12.20 -1.09
N LEU A 29 -7.60 -13.11 -0.21
CA LEU A 29 -7.66 -14.54 -0.47
C LEU A 29 -9.11 -15.00 -0.72
N ALA A 30 -10.07 -14.52 0.06
CA ALA A 30 -11.50 -14.83 -0.11
C ALA A 30 -12.06 -14.28 -1.43
N LYS A 31 -11.56 -13.13 -1.91
CA LYS A 31 -11.90 -12.53 -3.21
C LYS A 31 -11.18 -13.19 -4.39
N GLY A 32 -10.41 -14.25 -4.13
CA GLY A 32 -9.80 -15.10 -5.13
C GLY A 32 -8.42 -14.64 -5.61
N TYR A 33 -7.80 -13.65 -4.97
CA TYR A 33 -6.39 -13.30 -5.22
C TYR A 33 -5.47 -14.43 -4.76
N LEU A 34 -4.47 -14.77 -5.58
CA LEU A 34 -3.56 -15.86 -5.27
C LEU A 34 -2.49 -15.42 -4.28
N LYS A 35 -1.92 -16.36 -3.51
CA LYS A 35 -0.87 -16.02 -2.53
C LYS A 35 0.39 -15.45 -3.19
N ASP A 36 0.74 -15.95 -4.36
CA ASP A 36 1.89 -15.50 -5.17
C ASP A 36 1.64 -14.17 -5.89
N GLU A 37 0.39 -13.68 -5.89
CA GLU A 37 0.03 -12.34 -6.34
C GLU A 37 0.10 -11.29 -5.23
N ILE A 38 0.25 -11.70 -3.96
CA ILE A 38 0.24 -10.82 -2.79
C ILE A 38 1.65 -10.75 -2.19
N PHE A 39 2.24 -9.57 -2.23
CA PHE A 39 3.57 -9.29 -1.71
C PHE A 39 3.47 -8.55 -0.38
N VAL A 40 3.94 -9.19 0.68
CA VAL A 40 4.01 -8.62 2.04
C VAL A 40 5.30 -7.81 2.19
N ASP A 41 5.21 -6.64 2.82
CA ASP A 41 6.33 -5.73 3.07
C ASP A 41 7.10 -5.40 1.77
N TYR A 42 6.37 -5.07 0.71
CA TYR A 42 6.94 -4.83 -0.61
C TYR A 42 7.80 -3.56 -0.61
N VAL A 43 9.12 -3.75 -0.70
CA VAL A 43 10.12 -2.68 -0.74
C VAL A 43 10.33 -2.22 -2.19
N PHE A 44 10.33 -0.91 -2.40
CA PHE A 44 10.62 -0.32 -3.70
C PHE A 44 11.38 1.00 -3.59
N ASP A 45 12.04 1.37 -4.68
CA ASP A 45 12.81 2.61 -4.78
C ASP A 45 11.92 3.76 -5.27
N VAL A 46 12.07 4.91 -4.61
CA VAL A 46 11.43 6.17 -4.96
C VAL A 46 12.52 7.13 -5.41
N GLU A 47 12.62 7.30 -6.72
CA GLU A 47 13.60 8.22 -7.32
C GLU A 47 13.14 9.67 -7.21
N LEU A 48 13.99 10.51 -6.61
CA LEU A 48 13.82 11.94 -6.47
C LEU A 48 15.03 12.66 -7.09
N PRO A 49 14.92 13.96 -7.41
CA PRO A 49 16.07 14.75 -7.83
C PRO A 49 17.23 14.72 -6.81
N GLU A 50 16.91 14.64 -5.53
CA GLU A 50 17.88 14.68 -4.43
C GLU A 50 18.54 13.31 -4.15
N GLY A 51 18.02 12.21 -4.71
CA GLY A 51 18.52 10.87 -4.46
C GLY A 51 17.44 9.79 -4.55
N VAL A 52 17.72 8.62 -3.98
CA VAL A 52 16.78 7.49 -3.95
C VAL A 52 16.38 7.21 -2.50
N ALA A 53 15.08 7.08 -2.27
CA ALA A 53 14.52 6.65 -0.98
C ALA A 53 13.92 5.25 -1.11
N LYS A 54 14.04 4.42 -0.07
CA LYS A 54 13.33 3.14 0.01
C LYS A 54 11.98 3.32 0.69
N ALA A 55 10.93 2.90 0.01
CA ALA A 55 9.56 2.88 0.51
C ALA A 55 9.09 1.44 0.70
N ILE A 56 8.08 1.26 1.56
CA ILE A 56 7.46 -0.04 1.82
C ILE A 56 5.95 0.13 1.65
N ALA A 57 5.34 -0.77 0.88
CA ALA A 57 3.90 -1.01 0.91
C ALA A 57 3.63 -2.23 1.79
N ASP A 58 2.70 -2.14 2.74
CA ASP A 58 2.41 -3.26 3.65
C ASP A 58 1.93 -4.48 2.87
N LEU A 59 1.06 -4.27 1.89
CA LEU A 59 0.75 -5.24 0.84
C LEU A 59 0.77 -4.58 -0.53
N LEU A 60 1.36 -5.26 -1.51
CA LEU A 60 1.17 -5.01 -2.93
C LEU A 60 0.52 -6.24 -3.55
N VAL A 61 -0.58 -6.04 -4.27
CA VAL A 61 -1.22 -7.09 -5.07
C VAL A 61 -0.87 -6.87 -6.54
N GLN A 62 -0.38 -7.89 -7.22
CA GLN A 62 -0.15 -7.89 -8.65
C GLN A 62 -1.09 -8.87 -9.35
N VAL A 63 -1.83 -8.38 -10.35
CA VAL A 63 -2.67 -9.24 -11.20
C VAL A 63 -2.02 -9.28 -12.57
N ASP A 64 -1.77 -10.48 -13.10
CA ASP A 64 -1.11 -10.70 -14.40
C ASP A 64 0.23 -9.93 -14.53
N GLY A 65 1.00 -9.87 -13.43
CA GLY A 65 2.30 -9.19 -13.36
C GLY A 65 2.25 -7.66 -13.30
N ARG A 66 1.06 -7.07 -13.12
CA ARG A 66 0.87 -5.61 -13.03
C ARG A 66 0.37 -5.21 -11.64
N ASN A 67 0.88 -4.12 -11.10
CA ASN A 67 0.47 -3.57 -9.81
C ASN A 67 -1.03 -3.20 -9.84
N ALA A 68 -1.82 -3.85 -9.00
CA ALA A 68 -3.28 -3.77 -9.02
C ALA A 68 -3.81 -2.98 -7.81
N ILE A 69 -3.38 -3.37 -6.61
CA ILE A 69 -3.87 -2.82 -5.34
C ILE A 69 -2.67 -2.60 -4.42
N VAL A 70 -2.62 -1.43 -3.80
CA VAL A 70 -1.69 -1.13 -2.70
C VAL A 70 -2.48 -0.99 -1.41
N VAL A 71 -1.99 -1.61 -0.34
CA VAL A 71 -2.60 -1.55 0.99
C VAL A 71 -1.60 -0.94 1.98
N MET A 72 -2.04 0.06 2.75
CA MET A 72 -1.31 0.62 3.88
C MET A 72 -2.11 0.46 5.17
N CYS A 73 -1.51 -0.18 6.16
CA CYS A 73 -2.10 -0.53 7.44
C CYS A 73 -1.75 0.52 8.50
N ALA A 74 -2.75 1.31 8.88
CA ALA A 74 -2.62 2.35 9.89
C ALA A 74 -2.70 1.79 11.32
N PRO A 75 -1.99 2.43 12.27
CA PRO A 75 -2.37 2.36 13.68
C PRO A 75 -3.84 2.76 13.88
N PRO A 76 -4.51 2.31 14.96
CA PRO A 76 -5.93 2.57 15.19
C PRO A 76 -6.33 4.05 15.08
N THR A 77 -5.46 4.97 15.48
CA THR A 77 -5.74 6.42 15.54
C THR A 77 -5.33 7.20 14.29
N ALA A 78 -4.79 6.56 13.25
CA ALA A 78 -4.08 7.23 12.16
C ALA A 78 -4.59 6.88 10.75
N LEU A 79 -5.85 6.46 10.60
CA LEU A 79 -6.37 6.09 9.28
C LEU A 79 -6.34 7.24 8.27
N VAL A 80 -6.81 8.43 8.65
CA VAL A 80 -6.91 9.58 7.73
C VAL A 80 -5.55 9.97 7.10
N PRO A 81 -4.45 10.11 7.88
CA PRO A 81 -3.12 10.28 7.29
C PRO A 81 -2.70 9.15 6.34
N TYR A 82 -3.08 7.90 6.66
CA TYR A 82 -2.76 6.73 5.85
C TYR A 82 -3.57 6.66 4.56
N GLU A 83 -4.75 7.27 4.48
CA GLU A 83 -5.49 7.43 3.21
C GLU A 83 -4.62 8.18 2.18
N ARG A 84 -3.99 9.29 2.61
CA ARG A 84 -3.12 10.05 1.72
C ARG A 84 -1.85 9.29 1.38
N MET A 85 -1.26 8.59 2.35
CA MET A 85 -0.07 7.76 2.12
C MET A 85 -0.35 6.61 1.16
N ALA A 86 -1.45 5.87 1.34
CA ALA A 86 -1.85 4.78 0.46
C ALA A 86 -2.09 5.27 -0.97
N LEU A 87 -2.77 6.42 -1.12
CA LEU A 87 -3.00 7.02 -2.42
C LEU A 87 -1.69 7.42 -3.11
N ALA A 88 -0.76 8.04 -2.38
CA ALA A 88 0.55 8.39 -2.91
C ALA A 88 1.35 7.14 -3.31
N CYS A 89 1.36 6.11 -2.46
CA CYS A 89 2.03 4.84 -2.71
C CYS A 89 1.48 4.13 -3.96
N ALA A 90 0.15 4.00 -4.08
CA ALA A 90 -0.50 3.44 -5.25
C ALA A 90 -0.16 4.22 -6.53
N ARG A 91 -0.13 5.56 -6.46
CA ARG A 91 0.22 6.41 -7.61
C ARG A 91 1.65 6.24 -8.07
N VAL A 92 2.60 6.16 -7.13
CA VAL A 92 4.02 5.91 -7.44
C VAL A 92 4.22 4.52 -8.04
N LEU A 93 3.50 3.51 -7.54
CA LEU A 93 3.57 2.13 -8.04
C LEU A 93 2.70 1.88 -9.29
N GLY A 94 1.88 2.84 -9.73
CA GLY A 94 0.96 2.67 -10.86
C GLY A 94 -0.18 1.67 -10.60
N ALA A 95 -0.59 1.50 -9.35
CA ALA A 95 -1.70 0.61 -8.97
C ALA A 95 -3.06 1.25 -9.26
N THR A 96 -4.10 0.44 -9.50
CA THR A 96 -5.47 0.93 -9.74
C THR A 96 -6.15 1.41 -8.46
N TYR A 97 -5.99 0.65 -7.37
CA TYR A 97 -6.61 0.95 -6.08
C TYR A 97 -5.57 1.22 -5.00
N ALA A 98 -5.92 2.18 -4.15
CA ALA A 98 -5.25 2.45 -2.89
C ALA A 98 -6.20 2.06 -1.75
N VAL A 99 -5.70 1.32 -0.77
CA VAL A 99 -6.45 0.91 0.42
C VAL A 99 -5.69 1.39 1.63
N ALA A 100 -6.36 2.17 2.47
CA ALA A 100 -5.89 2.43 3.84
C ALA A 100 -6.81 1.68 4.79
N LEU A 101 -6.27 1.03 5.81
CA LEU A 101 -7.09 0.38 6.84
C LEU A 101 -6.45 0.41 8.20
N ASN A 102 -7.27 0.39 9.24
CA ASN A 102 -6.87 0.01 10.59
C ASN A 102 -7.68 -1.24 11.00
N ILE A 103 -7.72 -1.54 12.30
CA ILE A 103 -8.45 -2.71 12.80
C ILE A 103 -9.98 -2.58 12.65
N ASP A 104 -10.50 -1.34 12.68
CA ASP A 104 -11.92 -1.03 12.77
C ASP A 104 -12.53 -0.73 11.39
N GLU A 105 -11.85 0.07 10.58
CA GLU A 105 -12.33 0.61 9.31
C GLU A 105 -11.27 0.53 8.19
N ALA A 106 -11.75 0.59 6.95
CA ALA A 106 -10.91 0.68 5.76
C ALA A 106 -11.48 1.74 4.82
N THR A 107 -10.63 2.34 3.99
CA THR A 107 -11.01 3.26 2.93
C THR A 107 -10.39 2.76 1.63
N VAL A 108 -11.23 2.43 0.65
CA VAL A 108 -10.81 2.00 -0.69
C VAL A 108 -10.96 3.18 -1.64
N MET A 109 -9.90 3.54 -2.34
CA MET A 109 -9.84 4.68 -3.25
C MET A 109 -9.34 4.27 -4.63
N LYS A 110 -9.79 4.98 -5.67
CA LYS A 110 -9.18 4.91 -7.00
C LYS A 110 -7.92 5.76 -7.03
N ALA A 111 -6.81 5.20 -7.50
CA ALA A 111 -5.55 5.93 -7.58
C ALA A 111 -5.62 7.09 -8.58
N LYS A 112 -6.34 6.90 -9.70
CA LYS A 112 -6.46 7.87 -10.80
C LYS A 112 -6.86 9.27 -10.35
N ASP A 113 -7.92 9.38 -9.55
CA ASP A 113 -8.50 10.65 -9.12
C ASP A 113 -8.52 10.82 -7.60
N GLY A 114 -8.27 9.76 -6.83
CA GLY A 114 -8.38 9.75 -5.38
C GLY A 114 -9.81 9.62 -4.88
N ALA A 115 -10.77 9.29 -5.75
CA ALA A 115 -12.16 9.12 -5.37
C ALA A 115 -12.29 7.94 -4.39
N ILE A 116 -12.95 8.18 -3.26
CA ILE A 116 -13.33 7.12 -2.32
C ILE A 116 -14.40 6.27 -3.00
N VAL A 117 -14.11 4.98 -3.15
CA VAL A 117 -15.06 3.98 -3.62
C VAL A 117 -16.03 3.64 -2.50
N CYS A 118 -15.49 3.33 -1.31
CA CYS A 118 -16.27 3.11 -0.09
C CYS A 118 -15.35 3.05 1.15
N LYS A 119 -15.97 2.84 2.31
CA LYS A 119 -15.29 2.66 3.61
C LYS A 119 -15.36 1.21 4.15
N ASP A 120 -15.01 0.25 3.30
CA ASP A 120 -14.99 -1.17 3.66
C ASP A 120 -14.03 -1.93 2.71
N LEU A 121 -13.36 -2.98 3.22
CA LEU A 121 -12.54 -3.88 2.39
C LEU A 121 -13.38 -4.66 1.38
N GLU A 122 -14.68 -4.83 1.62
CA GLU A 122 -15.57 -5.54 0.71
C GLU A 122 -15.69 -4.89 -0.67
N CYS A 123 -15.36 -3.60 -0.80
CA CYS A 123 -15.37 -2.91 -2.08
C CYS A 123 -14.13 -3.17 -2.94
N ILE A 124 -13.14 -3.87 -2.41
CA ILE A 124 -12.09 -4.45 -3.26
C ILE A 124 -12.80 -5.39 -4.25
N PRO A 125 -12.55 -5.25 -5.56
CA PRO A 125 -13.16 -6.15 -6.55
C PRO A 125 -12.65 -7.59 -6.38
N GLU A 126 -13.49 -8.57 -6.70
CA GLU A 126 -13.06 -9.95 -6.88
C GLU A 126 -11.96 -10.04 -7.96
N ARG A 127 -10.99 -10.95 -7.81
CA ARG A 127 -9.87 -11.10 -8.75
C ARG A 127 -10.35 -11.26 -10.20
N ASN A 128 -11.37 -12.10 -10.44
CA ASN A 128 -11.93 -12.38 -11.77
C ASN A 128 -12.71 -11.19 -12.40
N LYS A 129 -13.09 -10.21 -11.59
CA LYS A 129 -13.80 -8.98 -12.01
C LYS A 129 -12.90 -7.76 -11.96
N PHE A 130 -11.64 -7.92 -11.53
CA PHE A 130 -10.67 -6.85 -11.47
C PHE A 130 -10.47 -6.25 -12.87
N LYS A 131 -10.49 -4.92 -12.94
CA LYS A 131 -10.19 -4.17 -14.16
C LYS A 131 -9.19 -3.10 -13.82
N PHE A 132 -8.09 -3.07 -14.58
CA PHE A 132 -7.15 -1.97 -14.51
C PHE A 132 -7.83 -0.68 -14.98
N ASP A 133 -7.65 0.39 -14.22
CA ASP A 133 -7.98 1.75 -14.65
C ASP A 133 -6.66 2.42 -15.04
N ASP A 134 -6.29 2.32 -16.32
CA ASP A 134 -5.05 2.92 -16.79
C ASP A 134 -5.11 4.45 -16.67
N TYR A 135 -4.08 5.02 -16.08
CA TYR A 135 -3.90 6.46 -15.98
C TYR A 135 -2.43 6.82 -16.10
N ILE A 136 -2.18 8.04 -16.58
CA ILE A 136 -0.85 8.64 -16.57
C ILE A 136 -0.94 9.87 -15.69
N LEU A 137 -0.13 9.91 -14.65
CA LEU A 137 0.07 11.13 -13.88
C LEU A 137 1.07 12.02 -14.62
N PRO A 138 0.75 13.30 -14.85
CA PRO A 138 1.74 14.28 -15.27
C PRO A 138 2.94 14.22 -14.33
N GLU A 139 4.15 14.35 -14.88
CA GLU A 139 5.41 14.21 -14.14
C GLU A 139 5.44 15.09 -12.88
N GLU A 140 5.01 16.35 -12.98
CA GLU A 140 4.91 17.27 -11.84
C GLU A 140 3.98 16.74 -10.72
N LYS A 141 2.88 16.08 -11.08
CA LYS A 141 1.99 15.45 -10.09
C LYS A 141 2.62 14.21 -9.49
N LEU A 142 3.27 13.38 -10.30
CA LEU A 142 3.96 12.18 -9.82
C LEU A 142 5.05 12.54 -8.81
N GLU A 143 5.86 13.57 -9.10
CA GLU A 143 6.86 14.11 -8.19
C GLU A 143 6.26 14.57 -6.85
N LYS A 144 5.08 15.21 -6.87
CA LYS A 144 4.35 15.56 -5.64
C LYS A 144 3.91 14.32 -4.86
N GLU A 145 3.43 13.27 -5.52
CA GLU A 145 3.06 12.02 -4.85
C GLU A 145 4.28 11.33 -4.23
N LYS A 146 5.43 11.30 -4.90
CA LYS A 146 6.69 10.81 -4.33
C LYS A 146 7.07 11.58 -3.07
N ARG A 147 7.02 12.92 -3.10
CA ARG A 147 7.32 13.78 -1.94
C ARG A 147 6.35 13.57 -0.77
N ILE A 148 5.09 13.31 -1.07
CA ILE A 148 4.09 12.98 -0.06
C ILE A 148 4.41 11.64 0.57
N LEU A 149 4.66 10.61 -0.24
CA LEU A 149 5.02 9.28 0.23
C LEU A 149 6.23 9.33 1.18
N ILE A 150 7.33 9.99 0.78
CA ILE A 150 8.53 10.09 1.63
C ILE A 150 8.31 10.85 2.93
N THR A 151 7.33 11.76 2.99
CA THR A 151 7.01 12.49 4.23
C THR A 151 6.51 11.52 5.30
N TYR A 152 5.81 10.46 4.90
CA TYR A 152 5.36 9.42 5.82
C TYR A 152 6.43 8.36 6.15
N LEU A 153 7.51 8.26 5.36
CA LEU A 153 8.59 7.27 5.55
C LEU A 153 9.56 7.59 6.70
N ASN A 154 9.21 8.48 7.64
CA ASN A 154 9.98 8.72 8.87
C ASN A 154 11.49 8.93 8.63
N ILE A 155 11.85 9.99 7.91
CA ILE A 155 13.23 10.54 7.84
C ILE A 155 13.81 10.83 9.26
N LEU A 156 13.00 10.77 10.32
CA LEU A 156 13.43 11.09 11.70
C LEU A 156 13.77 9.89 12.61
N HIS A 157 13.45 8.63 12.29
CA HIS A 157 13.64 7.54 13.29
C HIS A 157 14.14 6.18 12.81
N CYS A 158 14.30 5.92 11.50
CA CYS A 158 14.93 4.67 11.03
C CYS A 158 16.32 4.93 10.46
N VAL A 159 17.34 4.31 11.06
CA VAL A 159 18.77 4.38 10.64
C VAL A 159 18.96 3.91 9.18
N GLY A 160 18.01 3.14 8.62
CA GLY A 160 18.05 2.59 7.26
C GLY A 160 17.32 3.38 6.16
N CYS A 161 16.47 4.36 6.49
CA CYS A 161 15.72 5.14 5.47
C CYS A 161 16.42 6.46 5.16
N ARG A 162 17.69 6.40 4.76
CA ARG A 162 18.41 7.59 4.27
C ARG A 162 18.12 7.75 2.78
N ILE A 163 17.88 8.98 2.33
CA ILE A 163 17.97 9.30 0.91
C ILE A 163 19.43 9.12 0.52
N GLU A 164 19.71 8.12 -0.30
CA GLU A 164 21.03 7.91 -0.88
C GLU A 164 21.23 8.96 -1.97
N ARG A 165 22.20 9.86 -1.76
CA ARG A 165 22.50 10.93 -2.72
C ARG A 165 23.09 10.32 -3.98
N LYS A 166 22.67 10.84 -5.14
CA LYS A 166 23.37 10.60 -6.40
C LYS A 166 24.61 11.51 -6.39
N ASP A 167 25.79 10.92 -6.38
CA ASP A 167 27.09 11.62 -6.42
C ASP A 167 27.23 12.52 -7.65
#